data_AF-A0A934BFW3-F1
#
_entry.id   AF-A0A934BFW3-F1
#
_cell.length_a   1.000
_cell.length_b   1.000
_cell.length_c   1.000
_cell.angle_alpha   90.00
_cell.angle_beta   90.00
_cell.angle_gamma   90.00
#
_symmetry.space_group_name_H-M   'P 1'
#
loop_
_entity.id
_entity.type
_entity.pdbx_description
1 polymer ?
#
loop_
_entity_poly.entity_id
_entity_poly.type
_entity_poly.pdbx_seq_one_letter_code
_entity_poly.pdbx_strand_id
1 'polypeptide(L)' 'MKTIKSIFKKFENAMAATAFAEAGEFETAKQIMREEEARPVKISRKSGSSYVTKIAVNSAAGSK' A
#
# COMPACT_ATOMS: atom_id res chain seq x y z
N MET A 1 -12.98 12.62 5.54
CA MET A 1 -13.76 12.22 4.34
C MET A 1 -13.08 11.19 3.43
N LYS A 2 -11.74 11.14 3.32
CA LYS A 2 -11.05 10.23 2.36
C LYS A 2 -11.20 8.73 2.67
N THR A 3 -11.27 8.38 3.95
CA THR A 3 -11.40 6.99 4.42
C THR A 3 -12.76 6.38 4.05
N ILE A 4 -13.85 7.16 4.21
CA ILE A 4 -15.21 6.74 3.88
C ILE A 4 -15.33 6.44 2.38
N LYS A 5 -14.82 7.35 1.52
CA LYS A 5 -14.80 7.14 0.06
C LYS A 5 -14.04 5.87 -0.37
N SER A 6 -12.98 5.50 0.37
CA SER A 6 -12.25 4.27 0.11
C SER A 6 -13.11 3.04 0.37
N ILE A 7 -13.82 3.00 1.50
CA ILE A 7 -14.68 1.87 1.89
C ILE A 7 -15.83 1.68 0.90
N PHE A 8 -16.50 2.76 0.50
CA PHE A 8 -17.57 2.69 -0.52
C PHE A 8 -17.07 2.11 -1.85
N LYS A 9 -15.88 2.51 -2.29
CA LYS A 9 -15.29 2.00 -3.53
C LYS A 9 -14.93 0.51 -3.47
N LYS A 10 -14.56 -0.01 -2.30
CA LYS A 10 -14.35 -1.46 -2.11
C LYS A 10 -15.67 -2.23 -2.20
N PHE A 11 -16.71 -1.68 -1.59
CA PHE A 11 -18.04 -2.29 -1.62
C PHE A 11 -18.62 -2.34 -3.04
N GLU A 12 -18.52 -1.25 -3.80
CA GLU A 12 -18.95 -1.20 -5.20
C GLU A 12 -18.21 -2.23 -6.06
N ASN A 13 -16.89 -2.33 -5.91
CA ASN A 13 -16.08 -3.32 -6.63
C ASN A 13 -16.46 -4.77 -6.26
N ALA A 14 -16.71 -5.03 -4.97
CA ALA A 14 -17.14 -6.35 -4.51
C ALA A 14 -18.51 -6.73 -5.09
N MET A 15 -19.49 -5.82 -5.04
CA MET A 15 -20.82 -6.02 -5.63
C MET A 15 -20.74 -6.28 -7.14
N ALA A 16 -19.92 -5.51 -7.85
CA ALA A 16 -19.70 -5.72 -9.28
C ALA A 16 -19.08 -7.10 -9.55
N ALA A 17 -17.99 -7.45 -8.85
CA ALA A 17 -17.35 -8.75 -9.00
C ALA A 17 -18.31 -9.92 -8.71
N THR A 18 -19.15 -9.81 -7.68
CA THR A 18 -20.18 -10.80 -7.36
C THR A 18 -21.19 -10.93 -8.50
N ALA A 19 -21.71 -9.82 -9.04
CA ALA A 19 -22.68 -9.86 -10.15
C ALA A 19 -22.09 -10.54 -11.41
N PHE A 20 -20.83 -10.26 -11.75
CA PHE A 20 -20.14 -10.93 -12.85
C PHE A 20 -19.92 -12.42 -12.57
N ALA A 21 -19.57 -12.79 -11.34
CA ALA A 21 -19.44 -14.20 -10.96
C ALA A 21 -20.78 -14.95 -11.05
N GLU A 22 -21.90 -14.32 -10.65
CA GLU A 22 -23.25 -14.87 -10.78
C GLU A 22 -23.68 -15.04 -12.24
N ALA A 23 -23.24 -14.13 -13.12
CA ALA A 23 -23.45 -14.25 -14.56
C ALA A 23 -22.54 -15.31 -15.24
N GLY A 24 -21.64 -15.95 -14.49
CA GLY A 24 -20.67 -16.92 -15.02
C GLY A 24 -19.40 -16.29 -15.62
N GLU A 25 -19.25 -14.97 -15.53
CA GLU A 25 -18.08 -14.22 -16.00
C GLU A 25 -16.97 -14.17 -14.92
N PHE A 26 -16.39 -15.35 -14.62
CA PHE A 26 -15.40 -15.48 -13.56
C PHE A 26 -14.09 -14.75 -13.83
N GLU A 27 -13.70 -14.57 -15.09
CA GLU A 27 -12.49 -13.82 -15.46
C GLU A 27 -12.66 -12.33 -15.17
N THR A 28 -13.80 -11.75 -15.55
CA THR A 28 -14.16 -10.36 -15.28
C THR A 28 -14.23 -10.11 -13.76
N ALA A 29 -14.88 -11.00 -13.02
CA ALA A 29 -14.95 -10.93 -11.56
C ALA A 29 -13.56 -10.92 -10.90
N LYS A 30 -12.65 -11.81 -11.33
CA LYS A 30 -11.27 -11.85 -10.84
C LYS A 30 -10.49 -10.58 -11.17
N GLN A 31 -10.67 -10.03 -12.37
CA GLN A 31 -9.99 -8.80 -12.76
C GLN A 31 -10.40 -7.62 -11.90
N ILE A 32 -11.70 -7.47 -11.60
CA ILE A 32 -12.23 -6.39 -10.74
C ILE A 32 -11.63 -6.45 -9.34
N MET A 33 -11.45 -7.64 -8.77
CA MET A 33 -10.79 -7.81 -7.46
C MET A 33 -9.29 -7.48 -7.53
N ARG A 34 -8.60 -7.85 -8.62
CA ARG A 34 -7.16 -7.65 -8.79
C ARG A 34 -6.78 -6.18 -9.02
N GLU A 35 -7.64 -5.41 -9.69
CA GLU A 35 -7.47 -3.96 -9.87
C GLU A 35 -7.56 -3.19 -8.54
N GLU A 36 -8.14 -3.80 -7.50
CA GLU A 36 -8.14 -3.24 -6.15
C GLU A 36 -6.78 -3.42 -5.45
N GLU A 37 -6.14 -4.58 -5.62
CA GLU A 37 -4.80 -4.88 -5.07
C GLU A 37 -3.68 -4.10 -5.78
N ALA A 38 -3.84 -3.86 -7.09
CA ALA A 38 -2.84 -3.15 -7.90
C ALA A 38 -2.75 -1.64 -7.61
N ARG A 39 -3.60 -1.08 -6.75
CA ARG A 39 -3.37 0.29 -6.25
C ARG A 39 -2.28 0.21 -5.20
N PRO A 40 -1.06 0.70 -5.48
CA PRO A 40 -0.02 0.70 -4.48
C PRO A 40 -0.56 1.48 -3.28
N VAL A 41 -0.72 0.79 -2.16
CA VAL A 41 -0.72 1.44 -0.86
C VAL A 41 0.56 2.26 -0.88
N LYS A 42 0.43 3.59 -0.99
CA LYS A 42 1.57 4.49 -0.79
C LYS A 42 1.95 4.32 0.67
N ILE A 43 2.71 3.27 0.98
CA ILE A 43 3.40 3.13 2.25
C ILE A 43 4.47 4.21 2.18
N SER A 44 4.12 5.45 2.54
CA SER A 44 5.12 6.47 2.81
C SER A 44 5.83 6.03 4.08
N ARG A 45 6.76 5.07 3.95
CA ARG A 45 7.79 4.84 4.95
C ARG A 45 8.65 6.09 4.92
N LYS A 46 8.27 7.09 5.70
CA LYS A 46 9.17 8.16 6.11
C LYS A 46 10.19 7.48 7.02
N SER A 47 11.24 6.89 6.44
CA SER A 47 12.38 6.35 7.17
C SER A 47 13.18 7.54 7.72
N GLY A 48 12.64 8.14 8.78
CA GLY A 48 13.44 8.98 9.66
C GLY A 48 14.35 8.08 10.46
N SER A 49 15.66 8.19 10.25
CA SER A 49 16.67 8.22 11.32
C SER A 49 18.06 8.32 10.70
N SER A 50 18.42 9.52 10.23
CA SER A 50 19.75 9.84 9.70
C SER A 50 20.59 10.55 10.77
N TYR A 51 20.65 9.99 11.99
CA TYR A 51 21.38 10.60 13.13
C TYR A 51 22.54 9.78 13.68
N VAL A 52 22.72 8.52 13.29
CA VAL A 52 23.76 7.65 13.90
C VAL A 52 25.14 7.85 13.27
N THR A 53 25.22 8.43 12.07
CA THR A 53 26.49 8.54 11.33
C THR A 53 27.44 9.64 11.84
N LYS A 54 26.99 10.53 12.73
CA LYS A 54 27.86 11.61 13.26
C LYS A 54 28.67 11.22 14.51
N ILE A 55 28.33 10.13 15.20
CA ILE A 55 29.04 9.74 16.42
C ILE A 55 30.30 8.90 16.09
N ALA A 56 30.31 8.17 14.97
CA ALA A 56 31.40 7.25 14.64
C ALA A 56 32.69 7.92 14.10
N VAL A 57 32.68 9.22 13.77
CA VAL A 57 33.85 9.90 13.16
C VAL A 57 34.82 10.45 14.21
N ASN A 58 34.37 10.72 15.44
CA ASN A 58 35.21 11.40 16.45
C ASN A 58 36.01 10.45 17.37
N SER A 59 35.79 9.14 17.33
CA SER A 59 36.50 8.18 18.17
C SER A 59 37.78 7.61 17.55
N ALA A 60 38.08 7.90 16.28
CA ALA A 60 39.28 7.42 15.58
C ALA A 60 40.44 8.44 15.53
N ALA A 61 40.23 9.68 15.99
CA ALA A 61 41.19 10.78 15.81
C ALA A 61 41.96 11.18 17.10
N GLY A 62 42.03 10.31 18.10
CA GLY A 62 42.63 10.65 19.39
C GLY A 62 43.32 9.48 20.08
N SER A 63 44.46 9.03 19.54
CA SER A 63 45.51 8.42 20.37
C SER A 63 46.83 9.08 19.96
N LYS A 64 47.30 9.99 20.80
CA LYS A 64 48.73 10.29 20.90
C LYS A 64 49.42 9.12 21.60
#